data_AF-A0A2G6H638-F1
#
_entry.id   AF-A0A2G6H638-F1
#
_cell.length_a   1.000
_cell.length_b   1.000
_cell.length_c   1.000
_cell.angle_alpha   90.00
_cell.angle_beta   90.00
_cell.angle_gamma   90.00
#
_symmetry.space_group_name_H-M   'P 1'
#
loop_
_entity.id
_entity.type
_entity.pdbx_description
1 polymer ?
#
loop_
_entity_poly.entity_id
_entity_poly.type
_entity_poly.pdbx_seq_one_letter_code
_entity_poly.pdbx_strand_id
1 'polypeptide(L)'
;FLQLIKQISIMNKHIVFVAHRETKTEGDDTRYVPLFGGSNYDSLVTELDLVGYMEANGQQRTITFNPTSRNDGKNTCNLPDVMNIPTIIDQDGNPIAENDFLTKQVIEPYYNRLKERTAQGEKYKKLMADIDENIMLITDVTSLNDCKDRISKWEHIGNSKIVAGNKLNEKAKELNLTFNKESKQYESAV
;
A
#
# COMPACT_ATOMS: atom_id res chain seq x y z
N PHE A 1 23.08 -8.64 3.81
CA PHE A 1 21.76 -8.27 4.35
C PHE A 1 20.63 -8.55 3.36
N LEU A 2 20.54 -7.85 2.23
CA LEU A 2 19.48 -8.07 1.22
C LEU A 2 19.35 -9.53 0.75
N GLN A 3 20.48 -10.23 0.60
CA GLN A 3 20.49 -11.65 0.25
C GLN A 3 19.84 -12.53 1.32
N LEU A 4 20.01 -12.20 2.61
CA LEU A 4 19.37 -12.90 3.72
C LEU A 4 17.86 -12.70 3.70
N ILE A 5 17.40 -11.46 3.50
CA ILE A 5 15.96 -11.16 3.35
C ILE A 5 15.37 -11.97 2.20
N LYS A 6 16.02 -11.94 1.03
CA LYS A 6 15.55 -12.69 -0.14
C LYS A 6 15.47 -14.20 0.12
N GLN A 7 16.47 -14.80 0.75
CA GLN A 7 16.46 -16.23 1.08
C GLN A 7 15.32 -16.60 2.03
N ILE A 8 15.12 -15.82 3.10
CA ILE A 8 14.06 -16.11 4.07
C ILE A 8 12.67 -15.86 3.47
N SER A 9 12.54 -14.84 2.62
CA SER A 9 11.31 -14.56 1.86
C SER A 9 10.92 -15.74 0.96
N ILE A 10 11.88 -16.35 0.25
CA ILE A 10 11.66 -17.57 -0.56
C ILE A 10 11.18 -18.74 0.30
N MET A 11 11.59 -18.81 1.57
CA MET A 11 11.14 -19.83 2.52
C MET A 11 9.74 -19.56 3.10
N ASN A 12 9.08 -18.47 2.69
CA ASN A 12 7.77 -18.05 3.19
C ASN A 12 7.76 -17.89 4.73
N LYS A 13 8.81 -17.28 5.28
CA LYS A 13 8.93 -16.99 6.72
C LYS A 13 8.96 -15.49 6.99
N HIS A 14 8.44 -15.12 8.15
CA HIS A 14 8.56 -13.75 8.68
C HIS A 14 9.92 -13.50 9.29
N ILE A 15 10.41 -12.28 9.12
CA ILE A 15 11.63 -11.78 9.78
C ILE A 15 11.23 -10.61 10.64
N VAL A 16 11.61 -10.66 11.92
CA VAL A 16 11.44 -9.54 12.85
C VAL A 16 12.83 -9.14 13.31
N PHE A 17 13.20 -7.89 13.06
CA PHE A 17 14.43 -7.29 13.57
C PHE A 17 14.11 -6.50 14.83
N VAL A 18 14.89 -6.71 15.88
CA VAL A 18 14.84 -5.93 17.11
C VAL A 18 16.18 -5.25 17.27
N ALA A 19 16.17 -3.92 17.37
CA ALA A 19 17.36 -3.10 17.50
C ALA A 19 17.17 -2.08 18.63
N HIS A 20 18.27 -1.73 19.29
CA HIS A 20 18.29 -0.58 20.19
C HIS A 20 18.14 0.72 19.37
N ARG A 21 17.76 1.81 20.03
CA ARG A 21 17.71 3.14 19.38
C ARG A 21 19.06 3.84 19.49
N GLU A 22 19.41 4.60 18.46
CA GLU A 22 20.38 5.69 18.50
C GLU A 22 19.64 7.03 18.43
N THR A 23 20.22 8.05 19.06
CA THR A 23 19.71 9.42 19.01
C THR A 23 20.44 10.17 17.90
N LYS A 24 19.72 10.63 16.87
CA LYS A 24 20.23 11.55 15.87
C LYS A 24 19.71 12.96 16.12
N THR A 25 20.61 13.93 16.14
CA THR A 25 20.27 15.35 16.26
C THR A 25 20.49 16.03 14.92
N GLU A 26 19.43 16.58 14.34
CA GLU A 26 19.49 17.39 13.11
C GLU A 26 18.98 18.81 13.44
N GLY A 27 19.91 19.73 13.69
CA GLY A 27 19.56 21.06 14.20
C GLY A 27 18.95 20.98 15.60
N ASP A 28 17.74 21.51 15.77
CA ASP A 28 16.99 21.49 17.03
C ASP A 28 16.15 20.21 17.22
N ASP A 29 16.03 19.37 16.18
CA ASP A 29 15.22 18.15 16.22
C ASP A 29 16.04 16.94 16.69
N THR A 30 15.46 16.19 17.63
CA THR A 30 16.00 14.91 18.10
C THR A 30 15.13 13.77 17.60
N ARG A 31 15.73 12.88 16.79
CA ARG A 31 15.08 11.67 16.25
C ARG A 31 15.71 10.41 16.82
N TYR A 32 14.86 9.43 17.12
CA TYR A 32 15.25 8.08 17.51
C TYR A 32 15.17 7.17 16.30
N VAL A 33 16.33 6.63 15.92
CA VAL A 33 16.45 5.70 14.80
C VAL A 33 16.96 4.35 15.30
N PRO A 34 16.56 3.22 14.70
CA PRO A 34 17.17 1.93 14.98
C PRO A 34 18.68 1.95 14.76
N LEU A 35 19.44 1.56 15.78
CA LEU A 35 20.88 1.38 15.73
C LEU A 35 21.20 0.13 14.90
N PHE A 36 21.36 0.32 13.59
CA PHE A 36 21.92 -0.68 12.70
C PHE A 36 23.37 -0.28 12.37
N GLY A 37 24.32 -1.18 12.65
CA GLY A 37 25.72 -0.95 12.31
C GLY A 37 25.95 -0.94 10.79
N GLY A 38 26.60 0.11 10.28
CA GLY A 38 27.08 0.22 8.90
C GLY A 38 26.29 1.18 8.00
N SER A 39 26.81 1.45 6.79
CA SER A 39 26.32 2.41 5.80
C SER A 39 24.97 2.07 5.14
N ASN A 40 24.21 1.10 5.66
CA ASN A 40 23.09 0.47 4.96
C ASN A 40 21.72 0.68 5.63
N TYR A 41 21.61 1.62 6.58
CA TYR A 41 20.34 1.93 7.25
C TYR A 41 19.23 2.29 6.27
N ASP A 42 19.51 3.18 5.32
CA ASP A 42 18.53 3.65 4.34
C ASP A 42 18.05 2.51 3.43
N SER A 43 18.97 1.61 3.04
CA SER A 43 18.62 0.41 2.27
C SER A 43 17.75 -0.55 3.08
N LEU A 44 17.97 -0.64 4.38
CA LEU A 44 17.19 -1.50 5.27
C LEU A 44 15.77 -0.96 5.44
N VAL A 45 15.59 0.32 5.74
CA VAL A 45 14.26 0.95 5.88
C VAL A 45 13.46 0.87 4.57
N THR A 46 14.14 0.99 3.43
CA THR A 46 13.51 0.84 2.11
C THR A 46 12.90 -0.55 1.91
N GLU A 47 13.60 -1.60 2.34
CA GLU A 47 13.24 -3.00 2.09
C GLU A 47 12.30 -3.59 3.15
N LEU A 48 12.29 -3.05 4.37
CA LEU A 48 11.36 -3.49 5.41
C LEU A 48 9.92 -3.14 5.06
N ASP A 49 8.98 -4.05 5.31
CA ASP A 49 7.56 -3.78 5.15
C ASP A 49 7.03 -2.79 6.22
N LEU A 50 7.49 -3.00 7.45
CA LEU A 50 7.09 -2.24 8.62
C LEU A 50 8.33 -1.81 9.41
N VAL A 51 8.31 -0.58 9.91
CA VAL A 51 9.30 -0.07 10.87
C VAL A 51 8.51 0.51 12.03
N GLY A 52 8.73 -0.03 13.21
CA GLY A 52 8.00 0.35 14.41
C GLY A 52 8.94 0.83 15.50
N TYR A 53 8.46 1.78 16.29
CA TYR A 53 9.13 2.28 17.48
C TYR A 53 8.35 1.87 18.72
N MET A 54 9.03 1.15 19.61
CA MET A 54 8.48 0.72 20.90
C MET A 54 9.08 1.57 22.02
N GLU A 55 8.22 2.09 22.89
CA GLU A 55 8.63 2.78 24.10
C GLU A 55 7.84 2.30 25.33
N ALA A 56 8.43 2.52 26.50
CA ALA A 56 7.78 2.28 27.78
C ALA A 56 7.61 3.61 28.49
N ASN A 57 6.38 3.94 28.87
CA ASN A 57 6.07 5.06 29.76
C ASN A 57 5.54 4.49 31.07
N GLY A 58 6.40 4.46 32.09
CA GLY A 58 6.14 3.69 33.31
C GLY A 58 6.00 2.20 33.00
N GLN A 59 4.87 1.60 33.37
CA GLN A 59 4.58 0.18 33.12
C GLN A 59 3.91 -0.07 31.76
N GLN A 60 3.42 0.98 31.09
CA GLN A 60 2.74 0.85 29.81
C GLN A 60 3.75 0.81 28.69
N ARG A 61 3.73 -0.27 27.91
CA ARG A 61 4.54 -0.42 26.70
C ARG A 61 3.66 -0.17 25.49
N THR A 62 4.11 0.70 24.60
CA THR A 62 3.42 1.05 23.37
C THR A 62 4.33 0.83 22.18
N ILE A 63 3.73 0.56 21.03
CA ILE A 63 4.41 0.53 19.75
C ILE A 63 3.62 1.35 18.73
N THR A 64 4.32 2.15 17.94
CA THR A 64 3.78 2.83 16.77
C THR A 64 4.55 2.41 15.54
N PHE A 65 3.85 2.23 14.42
CA PHE A 65 4.46 2.03 13.10
C PHE A 65 4.39 3.28 12.23
N ASN A 66 3.72 4.34 12.71
CA ASN A 66 3.64 5.60 11.99
C ASN A 66 4.94 6.39 12.20
N PRO A 67 5.44 7.07 11.15
CA PRO A 67 6.50 8.04 11.34
C PRO A 67 6.00 9.18 12.24
N THR A 68 6.85 9.60 13.18
CA THR A 68 6.57 10.76 14.04
C THR A 68 7.72 11.76 13.94
N SER A 69 7.58 12.94 14.57
CA SER A 69 8.70 13.88 14.68
C SER A 69 9.89 13.31 15.47
N ARG A 70 9.66 12.30 16.31
CA ARG A 70 10.65 11.74 17.24
C ARG A 70 11.19 10.39 16.83
N ASN A 71 10.54 9.67 15.91
CA ASN A 71 10.98 8.33 15.51
C ASN A 71 10.64 8.03 14.05
N ASP A 72 11.52 7.26 13.42
CA ASP A 72 11.25 6.69 12.12
C ASP A 72 10.17 5.62 12.24
N GLY A 73 9.26 5.62 11.27
CA GLY A 73 8.17 4.66 11.20
C GLY A 73 7.75 4.39 9.77
N LYS A 74 7.30 3.17 9.51
CA LYS A 74 6.77 2.75 8.22
C LYS A 74 5.54 1.88 8.46
N ASN A 75 4.38 2.41 8.12
CA ASN A 75 3.09 1.73 8.28
C ASN A 75 2.45 1.45 6.91
N THR A 76 3.00 0.50 6.16
CA THR A 76 2.50 0.13 4.82
C THR A 76 1.10 -0.49 4.85
N CYS A 77 0.66 -0.95 6.02
CA CYS A 77 -0.61 -1.64 6.20
C CYS A 77 -1.65 -0.90 7.05
N ASN A 78 -1.41 0.39 7.36
CA ASN A 78 -2.33 1.23 8.13
C ASN A 78 -2.81 0.53 9.41
N LEU A 79 -1.86 -0.07 10.13
CA LEU A 79 -2.06 -0.54 11.50
C LEU A 79 -2.46 0.64 12.40
N PRO A 80 -3.08 0.40 13.56
CA PRO A 80 -3.45 1.46 14.50
C PRO A 80 -2.26 2.37 14.83
N ASP A 81 -2.54 3.66 15.03
CA ASP A 81 -1.51 4.67 15.24
C ASP A 81 -0.59 4.36 16.42
N VAL A 82 -1.18 3.89 17.53
CA VAL A 82 -0.46 3.43 18.72
C VAL A 82 -1.15 2.17 19.23
N MET A 83 -0.36 1.12 19.49
CA MET A 83 -0.82 -0.14 20.05
C MET A 83 -0.19 -0.38 21.41
N ASN A 84 -1.00 -0.84 22.37
CA ASN A 84 -0.53 -1.26 23.68
C ASN A 84 0.03 -2.69 23.60
N ILE A 85 1.23 -2.89 24.13
CA ILE A 85 1.84 -4.22 24.26
C ILE A 85 1.48 -4.76 25.65
N PRO A 86 0.71 -5.86 25.73
CA PRO A 86 0.27 -6.40 27.00
C PRO A 86 1.42 -6.99 27.82
N THR A 87 1.28 -6.94 29.14
CA THR A 87 2.13 -7.69 30.07
C THR A 87 1.62 -9.11 30.14
N ILE A 88 2.48 -10.04 29.73
CA ILE A 88 2.17 -11.47 29.62
C ILE A 88 2.88 -12.30 30.68
N ILE A 89 3.62 -11.66 31.59
CA ILE A 89 4.30 -12.28 32.73
C ILE A 89 3.86 -11.61 34.03
N ASP A 90 3.74 -12.38 35.11
CA ASP A 90 3.53 -11.83 36.45
C ASP A 90 4.84 -11.29 37.07
N GLN A 91 4.77 -10.86 38.33
CA GLN A 91 5.92 -10.32 39.08
C GLN A 91 7.01 -11.38 39.34
N ASP A 92 6.63 -12.65 39.37
CA ASP A 92 7.53 -13.79 39.60
C ASP A 92 8.09 -14.35 38.27
N GLY A 93 7.68 -13.78 37.12
CA GLY A 93 8.11 -14.17 35.79
C GLY A 93 7.31 -15.32 35.17
N ASN A 94 6.21 -15.75 35.78
CA ASN A 94 5.37 -16.80 35.21
C ASN A 94 4.49 -16.24 34.09
N PRO A 95 4.27 -16.98 32.99
CA PRO A 95 3.40 -16.55 31.91
C PRO A 95 1.94 -16.50 32.38
N ILE A 96 1.30 -15.34 32.23
CA ILE A 96 -0.13 -15.11 32.50
C ILE A 96 -0.97 -14.98 31.22
N ALA A 97 -0.33 -14.88 30.06
CA ALA A 97 -0.98 -14.82 28.75
C ALA A 97 -0.05 -15.36 27.64
N GLU A 98 -0.63 -15.66 26.47
CA GLU A 98 0.13 -16.10 25.31
C GLU A 98 0.97 -14.96 24.71
N ASN A 99 2.16 -15.29 24.20
CA ASN A 99 3.02 -14.34 23.48
C ASN A 99 2.64 -14.29 21.99
N ASP A 100 1.47 -13.72 21.69
CA ASP A 100 0.87 -13.74 20.36
C ASP A 100 0.67 -12.35 19.73
N PHE A 101 1.10 -11.29 20.42
CA PHE A 101 0.87 -9.90 20.03
C PHE A 101 1.30 -9.62 18.58
N LEU A 102 2.55 -9.97 18.22
CA LEU A 102 3.06 -9.73 16.87
C LEU A 102 2.28 -10.53 15.82
N THR A 103 1.84 -11.74 16.15
CA THR A 103 1.06 -12.58 15.24
C THR A 103 -0.30 -11.95 14.97
N LYS A 104 -1.08 -11.69 16.04
CA LYS A 104 -2.48 -11.26 15.95
C LYS A 104 -2.65 -9.79 15.57
N GLN A 105 -1.76 -8.91 16.06
CA GLN A 105 -1.92 -7.46 15.91
C GLN A 105 -1.09 -6.88 14.77
N VAL A 106 -0.07 -7.59 14.27
CA VAL A 106 0.84 -7.07 13.24
C VAL A 106 0.83 -7.95 11.99
N ILE A 107 1.16 -9.23 12.11
CA ILE A 107 1.35 -10.14 10.96
C ILE A 107 0.01 -10.48 10.27
N GLU A 108 -1.01 -10.87 11.04
CA GLU A 108 -2.32 -11.22 10.48
C GLU A 108 -3.01 -10.02 9.78
N PRO A 109 -3.08 -8.81 10.39
CA PRO A 109 -3.61 -7.64 9.69
C PRO A 109 -2.83 -7.27 8.44
N TYR A 110 -1.49 -7.39 8.48
CA TYR A 110 -0.63 -7.17 7.31
C TYR A 110 -1.01 -8.12 6.18
N TYR A 111 -1.15 -9.42 6.46
CA TYR A 111 -1.56 -10.40 5.45
C TYR A 111 -2.96 -10.18 4.90
N ASN A 112 -3.92 -9.83 5.75
CA ASN A 112 -5.28 -9.56 5.32
C ASN A 112 -5.31 -8.40 4.34
N ARG A 113 -4.57 -7.33 4.64
CA ARG A 113 -4.46 -6.19 3.75
C ARG A 113 -3.69 -6.49 2.45
N LEU A 114 -2.66 -7.35 2.50
CA LEU A 114 -2.01 -7.84 1.29
C LEU A 114 -2.99 -8.61 0.41
N LYS A 115 -3.80 -9.51 0.98
CA LYS A 115 -4.82 -10.27 0.25
C LYS A 115 -5.86 -9.34 -0.38
N GLU A 116 -6.36 -8.37 0.38
CA GLU A 116 -7.30 -7.37 -0.11
C GLU A 116 -6.72 -6.56 -1.26
N ARG A 117 -5.46 -6.10 -1.13
CA ARG A 117 -4.77 -5.34 -2.19
C ARG A 117 -4.58 -6.17 -3.45
N THR A 118 -4.19 -7.43 -3.32
CA THR A 118 -4.06 -8.35 -4.45
C THR A 118 -5.41 -8.58 -5.14
N ALA A 119 -6.46 -8.85 -4.37
CA ALA A 119 -7.81 -9.05 -4.91
C ALA A 119 -8.34 -7.79 -5.62
N GLN A 120 -8.11 -6.60 -5.06
CA GLN A 120 -8.45 -5.33 -5.70
C GLN A 120 -7.64 -5.12 -6.99
N GLY A 121 -6.34 -5.44 -6.98
CA GLY A 121 -5.48 -5.37 -8.14
C GLY A 121 -5.91 -6.31 -9.27
N GLU A 122 -6.33 -7.54 -8.94
CA GLU A 122 -6.89 -8.50 -9.91
C GLU A 122 -8.22 -8.00 -10.50
N LYS A 123 -9.12 -7.48 -9.68
CA LYS A 123 -10.38 -6.88 -10.14
C LYS A 123 -10.11 -5.69 -11.08
N TYR A 124 -9.19 -4.81 -10.70
CA TYR A 124 -8.77 -3.69 -11.55
C TYR A 124 -8.19 -4.18 -12.87
N LYS A 125 -7.30 -5.19 -12.85
CA LYS A 125 -6.70 -5.75 -14.08
C LYS A 125 -7.75 -6.35 -15.01
N LYS A 126 -8.75 -7.07 -14.49
CA LYS A 126 -9.87 -7.60 -15.26
C LYS A 126 -10.70 -6.48 -15.88
N LEU A 127 -11.10 -5.49 -15.07
CA LEU A 127 -11.84 -4.33 -15.54
C LEU A 127 -11.10 -3.60 -16.68
N MET A 128 -9.79 -3.44 -16.56
CA MET A 128 -8.97 -2.81 -17.60
C MET A 128 -8.89 -3.64 -18.88
N ALA A 129 -8.78 -4.97 -18.78
CA ALA A 129 -8.82 -5.86 -19.94
C ALA A 129 -10.17 -5.77 -20.65
N ASP A 130 -11.28 -5.78 -19.90
CA ASP A 130 -12.63 -5.64 -20.46
C ASP A 130 -12.79 -4.26 -21.14
N ILE A 131 -12.29 -3.18 -20.54
CA ILE A 131 -12.28 -1.84 -21.16
C ILE A 131 -11.51 -1.88 -22.49
N ASP A 132 -10.32 -2.49 -22.50
CA ASP A 132 -9.47 -2.57 -23.69
C ASP A 132 -10.14 -3.36 -24.82
N GLU A 133 -10.74 -4.51 -24.52
CA GLU A 133 -11.51 -5.31 -25.50
C GLU A 133 -12.67 -4.50 -26.09
N ASN A 134 -13.42 -3.79 -25.24
CA ASN A 134 -14.55 -2.99 -25.69
C ASN A 134 -14.13 -1.76 -26.52
N ILE A 135 -12.93 -1.22 -26.29
CA ILE A 135 -12.36 -0.15 -27.09
C ILE A 135 -11.82 -0.67 -28.44
N MET A 136 -11.28 -1.88 -28.49
CA MET A 136 -10.82 -2.51 -29.74
C MET A 136 -11.95 -2.74 -30.75
N LEU A 137 -13.17 -3.01 -30.27
CA LEU A 137 -14.35 -3.23 -31.12
C LEU A 137 -14.92 -1.93 -31.71
N ILE A 138 -14.40 -0.76 -31.36
CA ILE A 138 -14.89 0.52 -31.85
C ILE A 138 -14.38 0.76 -33.27
N THR A 139 -15.31 0.92 -34.20
CA THR A 139 -15.03 1.16 -35.63
C THR A 139 -15.60 2.47 -36.15
N ASP A 140 -16.55 3.08 -35.44
CA ASP A 140 -17.30 4.27 -35.89
C ASP A 140 -17.76 5.14 -34.72
N VAL A 141 -18.38 6.29 -35.04
CA VAL A 141 -18.83 7.28 -34.05
C VAL A 141 -19.97 6.76 -33.16
N THR A 142 -20.78 5.83 -33.67
CA THR A 142 -21.92 5.26 -32.93
C THR A 142 -21.41 4.29 -31.88
N SER A 143 -20.58 3.33 -32.30
CA SER A 143 -19.90 2.38 -31.42
C SER A 143 -19.00 3.06 -30.39
N LEU A 144 -18.38 4.20 -30.72
CA LEU A 144 -17.59 4.99 -29.78
C LEU A 144 -18.46 5.61 -28.67
N ASN A 145 -19.58 6.24 -29.03
CA ASN A 145 -20.52 6.83 -28.08
C ASN A 145 -21.22 5.76 -27.22
N ASP A 146 -21.63 4.64 -27.82
CA ASP A 146 -22.21 3.50 -27.12
C ASP A 146 -21.23 2.88 -26.13
N CYS A 147 -19.96 2.72 -26.53
CA CYS A 147 -18.91 2.18 -25.66
C CYS A 147 -18.64 3.12 -24.49
N LYS A 148 -18.55 4.44 -24.73
CA LYS A 148 -18.41 5.47 -23.70
C LYS A 148 -19.57 5.43 -22.70
N ASP A 149 -20.81 5.36 -23.17
CA ASP A 149 -21.98 5.32 -22.29
C ASP A 149 -22.07 4.01 -21.51
N ARG A 150 -21.69 2.88 -22.11
CA ARG A 150 -21.60 1.58 -21.41
C ARG A 150 -20.52 1.59 -20.34
N ILE A 151 -19.29 1.99 -20.66
CA ILE A 151 -18.17 2.06 -19.72
C ILE A 151 -18.48 3.01 -18.57
N SER A 152 -19.20 4.11 -18.82
CA SER A 152 -19.59 5.07 -17.77
C SER A 152 -20.50 4.49 -16.68
N LYS A 153 -21.20 3.38 -16.99
CA LYS A 153 -22.11 2.66 -16.07
C LYS A 153 -21.41 1.55 -15.29
N TRP A 154 -20.15 1.25 -15.59
CA TRP A 154 -19.41 0.19 -14.91
C TRP A 154 -19.00 0.62 -13.50
N GLU A 155 -18.82 -0.37 -12.61
CA GLU A 155 -18.22 -0.13 -11.30
C GLU A 155 -16.72 0.17 -11.48
N HIS A 156 -16.38 1.46 -11.42
CA HIS A 156 -15.00 1.91 -11.59
C HIS A 156 -14.19 1.71 -10.31
N ILE A 157 -13.03 1.05 -10.45
CA ILE A 157 -12.06 0.85 -9.37
C ILE A 157 -10.88 1.81 -9.57
N GLY A 158 -10.50 2.53 -8.51
CA GLY A 158 -9.35 3.44 -8.53
C GLY A 158 -9.45 4.51 -9.62
N ASN A 159 -8.41 4.64 -10.45
CA ASN A 159 -8.34 5.59 -11.56
C ASN A 159 -8.89 5.02 -12.90
N SER A 160 -9.51 3.84 -12.92
CA SER A 160 -9.97 3.15 -14.14
C SER A 160 -10.85 4.03 -15.03
N LYS A 161 -11.72 4.86 -14.44
CA LYS A 161 -12.57 5.80 -15.19
C LYS A 161 -11.78 6.82 -16.02
N ILE A 162 -10.71 7.36 -15.43
CA ILE A 162 -9.84 8.34 -16.10
C ILE A 162 -9.05 7.65 -17.21
N VAL A 163 -8.50 6.47 -16.93
CA VAL A 163 -7.76 5.68 -17.93
C VAL A 163 -8.67 5.29 -19.10
N ALA A 164 -9.91 4.86 -18.83
CA ALA A 164 -10.88 4.54 -19.87
C ALA A 164 -11.21 5.75 -20.74
N GLY A 165 -11.43 6.93 -20.13
CA GLY A 165 -11.67 8.17 -20.87
C GLY A 165 -10.49 8.57 -21.76
N ASN A 166 -9.26 8.43 -21.26
CA ASN A 166 -8.06 8.69 -22.07
C ASN A 166 -7.96 7.73 -23.26
N LYS A 167 -8.18 6.43 -23.05
CA LYS A 167 -8.16 5.42 -24.11
C LYS A 167 -9.27 5.64 -25.15
N LEU A 168 -10.47 6.02 -24.73
CA LEU A 168 -11.56 6.40 -25.64
C LEU A 168 -11.19 7.61 -26.49
N ASN A 169 -10.53 8.62 -25.90
CA ASN A 169 -10.05 9.79 -26.64
C ASN A 169 -8.92 9.46 -27.61
N GLU A 170 -8.02 8.55 -27.25
CA GLU A 170 -6.99 8.03 -28.17
C GLU A 170 -7.64 7.31 -29.35
N LYS A 171 -8.62 6.44 -29.09
CA LYS A 171 -9.37 5.74 -30.14
C LYS A 171 -10.16 6.69 -31.03
N ALA A 172 -10.76 7.73 -30.45
CA ALA A 172 -11.45 8.78 -31.20
C ALA A 172 -10.50 9.47 -32.18
N LYS A 173 -9.28 9.81 -31.74
CA LYS A 173 -8.25 10.42 -32.61
C LYS A 173 -7.85 9.50 -33.75
N GLU A 174 -7.68 8.20 -33.51
CA GLU A 174 -7.39 7.21 -34.57
C GLU A 174 -8.48 7.19 -35.66
N LEU A 175 -9.74 7.37 -35.25
CA LEU A 175 -10.90 7.38 -36.13
C LEU A 175 -11.24 8.76 -36.71
N ASN A 176 -10.39 9.79 -36.48
CA ASN A 176 -10.66 11.19 -36.84
C ASN A 176 -11.98 11.72 -36.26
N LEU A 177 -12.25 11.40 -34.99
CA LEU A 177 -13.40 11.85 -34.22
C LEU A 177 -12.94 12.79 -33.08
N THR A 178 -13.76 13.79 -32.77
CA THR A 178 -13.52 14.75 -31.67
C THR A 178 -14.63 14.68 -30.65
N PHE A 179 -14.27 14.88 -29.36
CA PHE A 179 -15.27 14.94 -28.29
C PHE A 179 -15.86 16.36 -28.21
N ASN A 180 -17.17 16.47 -28.43
CA ASN A 180 -17.90 17.71 -28.28
C ASN A 180 -18.28 17.92 -26.82
N LYS A 181 -17.82 19.03 -26.22
CA LYS A 181 -18.03 19.34 -24.80
C LYS A 181 -19.46 19.77 -24.49
N GLU A 182 -20.19 20.28 -25.47
CA GLU A 182 -21.57 20.75 -25.33
C GLU A 182 -22.56 19.58 -25.41
N SER A 183 -22.44 18.75 -26.44
CA SER A 183 -23.29 17.56 -26.62
C SER A 183 -22.86 16.38 -25.74
N LYS A 184 -21.63 16.42 -25.19
CA LYS A 184 -20.98 15.34 -24.42
C LYS A 184 -20.91 14.03 -25.21
N GLN A 185 -20.81 14.12 -26.53
CA GLN A 185 -20.70 13.00 -27.46
C GLN A 185 -19.51 13.21 -28.39
N TYR A 186 -19.02 12.12 -28.95
CA TYR A 186 -18.05 12.15 -30.04
C TYR A 186 -18.77 12.45 -31.36
N GLU A 187 -18.15 13.28 -32.18
CA GLU A 187 -18.59 13.65 -33.52
C GLU A 187 -17.41 13.59 -34.49
N SER A 188 -17.68 13.63 -35.80
CA SER A 188 -16.62 13.66 -36.81
C SER A 188 -15.76 14.92 -36.63
N ALA A 189 -14.44 14.77 -36.67
CA ALA A 189 -13.54 15.91 -36.69
C ALA A 189 -13.80 16.72 -37.96
N VAL A 190 -14.20 17.98 -37.80
CA VAL A 190 -14.33 18.97 -38.88
C VAL A 190 -12.94 19.48 -39.26
#